data_AF-A0A2T5M0L1-F1
#
_entry.id   AF-A0A2T5M0L1-F1
#
_cell.length_a   1.000
_cell.length_b   1.000
_cell.length_c   1.000
_cell.angle_alpha   90.00
_cell.angle_beta   90.00
_cell.angle_gamma   90.00
#
_symmetry.space_group_name_H-M   'P 1'
#
loop_
_entity.id
_entity.type
_entity.pdbx_description
1 polymer ?
#
loop_
_entity_poly.entity_id
_entity_poly.type
_entity_poly.pdbx_seq_one_letter_code
_entity_poly.pdbx_strand_id
1 'polypeptide(L)'
;MNVFDERSGQIALYSSPASNDGASIAMLLEFLWYARETSPSRILSLFYYYIISLPHCVHLVNHPGEIHDMDARKATSLPLITDVTGMGTKHIIQHEAITRYLLSTYDTSHKFSYPQDAKECDEINTWLSFLSQTIHPPEMPEDTPFARRALTLYLHLEQHLQQQPSPYLVGKKYTLADFAIFPYAAAASSVGLDLERFPEVTTWYNRLVEQNEVQKGMKAVHLKI
;
A
#
# COMPACT_ATOMS: atom_id res chain seq x y z
N MET A 1 15.74 28.20 14.77
CA MET A 1 16.18 27.88 13.40
C MET A 1 16.51 26.41 13.41
N ASN A 2 15.51 25.57 13.10
CA ASN A 2 15.66 24.11 13.16
C ASN A 2 16.56 23.70 12.01
N VAL A 3 17.74 23.19 12.35
CA VAL A 3 18.65 22.59 11.38
C VAL A 3 18.03 21.25 11.01
N PHE A 4 17.30 21.27 9.89
CA PHE A 4 16.79 20.09 9.20
C PHE A 4 18.00 19.28 8.71
N ASP A 5 18.17 18.05 9.20
CA ASP A 5 19.25 17.18 8.75
C ASP A 5 18.83 16.55 7.40
N GLU A 6 19.46 16.98 6.32
CA GLU A 6 19.16 16.69 4.90
C GLU A 6 19.39 15.22 4.48
N ARG A 7 19.53 14.30 5.43
CA ARG A 7 19.86 12.90 5.14
C ARG A 7 18.57 12.09 5.02
N SER A 8 18.01 12.13 3.80
CA SER A 8 17.00 11.25 3.15
C SER A 8 15.50 11.44 3.46
N GLY A 9 14.76 11.93 2.45
CA GLY A 9 13.37 11.61 2.10
C GLY A 9 12.31 11.87 3.18
N GLN A 10 11.64 13.02 3.15
CA GLN A 10 10.37 13.22 3.87
C GLN A 10 9.19 13.02 2.92
N ILE A 11 8.41 11.97 3.15
CA ILE A 11 7.25 11.59 2.37
C ILE A 11 5.97 12.13 3.06
N ALA A 12 5.02 12.64 2.29
CA ALA A 12 3.68 12.96 2.76
C ALA A 12 2.69 12.27 1.83
N LEU A 13 1.90 11.34 2.36
CA LEU A 13 0.78 10.71 1.66
C LEU A 13 -0.48 11.53 1.91
N TYR A 14 -1.10 12.01 0.84
CA TYR A 14 -2.43 12.59 0.85
C TYR A 14 -3.40 11.57 0.29
N SER A 15 -4.43 11.23 1.06
CA SER A 15 -5.42 10.23 0.64
C SER A 15 -6.81 10.56 1.17
N SER A 16 -7.83 10.08 0.48
CA SER A 16 -9.20 10.16 0.97
C SER A 16 -9.39 9.23 2.18
N PRO A 17 -10.18 9.63 3.19
CA PRO A 17 -10.56 8.73 4.28
C PRO A 17 -11.15 7.43 3.74
N ALA A 18 -10.78 6.30 4.36
CA ALA A 18 -11.21 4.95 4.00
C ALA A 18 -10.88 4.52 2.55
N SER A 19 -9.87 5.11 1.92
CA SER A 19 -9.38 4.71 0.59
C SER A 19 -8.58 3.41 0.64
N ASN A 20 -8.96 2.41 -0.18
CA ASN A 20 -8.19 1.18 -0.33
C ASN A 20 -6.81 1.42 -0.94
N ASP A 21 -6.70 2.31 -1.95
CA ASP A 21 -5.42 2.71 -2.52
C ASP A 21 -4.56 3.46 -1.49
N GLY A 22 -5.20 4.33 -0.70
CA GLY A 22 -4.57 5.00 0.43
C GLY A 22 -3.99 4.02 1.45
N ALA A 23 -4.77 3.02 1.84
CA ALA A 23 -4.35 1.97 2.76
C ALA A 23 -3.18 1.16 2.20
N SER A 24 -3.26 0.77 0.92
CA SER A 24 -2.20 0.05 0.22
C SER A 24 -0.86 0.81 0.29
N ILE A 25 -0.88 2.10 -0.05
CA ILE A 25 0.33 2.95 -0.01
C ILE A 25 0.80 3.18 1.43
N ALA A 26 -0.12 3.42 2.37
CA ALA A 26 0.22 3.61 3.78
C ALA A 26 0.89 2.37 4.36
N MET A 27 0.37 1.17 4.09
CA MET A 27 1.01 -0.09 4.49
C MET A 27 2.41 -0.22 3.89
N LEU A 28 2.56 0.04 2.58
CA LEU A 28 3.87 -0.01 1.94
C LEU A 28 4.87 0.95 2.60
N LEU A 29 4.46 2.17 2.95
CA LEU A 29 5.31 3.13 3.67
C LEU A 29 5.73 2.62 5.05
N GLU A 30 4.82 2.02 5.81
CA GLU A 30 5.15 1.40 7.11
C GLU A 30 6.16 0.26 6.97
N PHE A 31 5.98 -0.61 5.96
CA PHE A 31 6.92 -1.71 5.69
C PHE A 31 8.30 -1.21 5.26
N LEU A 32 8.35 -0.19 4.39
CA LEU A 32 9.60 0.44 3.96
C LEU A 32 10.31 1.14 5.14
N TRP A 33 9.57 1.80 6.03
CA TRP A 33 10.14 2.34 7.27
C TRP A 33 10.81 1.27 8.09
N TYR A 34 10.03 0.23 8.40
CA TYR A 34 10.43 -0.79 9.34
C TYR A 34 11.68 -1.51 8.83
N ALA A 35 11.66 -1.90 7.55
CA ALA A 35 12.81 -2.53 6.89
C ALA A 35 14.08 -1.68 6.92
N ARG A 36 13.95 -0.35 6.93
CA ARG A 36 15.05 0.61 7.00
C ARG A 36 15.55 0.80 8.44
N GLU A 37 14.65 0.92 9.40
CA GLU A 37 14.99 1.04 10.84
C GLU A 37 15.72 -0.19 11.38
N THR A 38 15.28 -1.39 10.98
CA THR A 38 15.89 -2.64 11.42
C THR A 38 17.11 -3.06 10.61
N SER A 39 17.61 -2.21 9.72
CA SER A 39 18.81 -2.51 8.93
C SER A 39 20.06 -2.52 9.83
N PRO A 40 20.92 -3.57 9.78
CA PRO A 40 22.13 -3.67 10.61
C PRO A 40 23.05 -2.44 10.55
N SER A 41 23.06 -1.72 9.42
CA SER A 41 23.85 -0.50 9.25
C SER A 41 23.37 0.71 10.07
N ARG A 42 22.11 0.72 10.52
CA ARG A 42 21.53 1.80 11.37
C ARG A 42 21.62 1.52 12.86
N ILE A 43 21.69 0.25 13.26
CA ILE A 43 21.69 -0.18 14.68
C ILE A 43 22.95 0.31 15.43
N LEU A 44 24.00 0.76 14.73
CA LEU A 44 25.22 1.30 15.36
C LEU A 44 25.13 2.80 15.77
N SER A 45 24.05 3.53 15.45
CA SER A 45 23.89 4.95 15.79
C SER A 45 22.86 5.21 16.90
N LEU A 46 22.97 4.50 18.03
CA LEU A 46 22.01 4.46 19.15
C LEU A 46 21.85 5.75 19.99
N PHE A 47 22.22 6.94 19.50
CA PHE A 47 22.20 8.17 20.32
C PHE A 47 20.98 9.09 20.12
N TYR A 48 20.00 8.76 19.28
CA TYR A 48 18.88 9.68 18.97
C TYR A 48 17.50 9.01 19.08
N TYR A 49 17.25 8.33 20.20
CA TYR A 49 16.00 7.57 20.43
C TYR A 49 14.79 8.43 20.84
N TYR A 50 14.82 9.75 20.63
CA TYR A 50 13.77 10.66 21.11
C TYR A 50 13.42 11.71 20.04
N ILE A 51 12.62 11.30 19.05
CA ILE A 51 11.57 12.03 18.31
C ILE A 51 11.13 11.11 17.17
N ILE A 52 10.01 10.42 17.40
CA ILE A 52 9.36 9.40 16.56
C ILE A 52 8.97 10.03 15.22
N SER A 53 9.33 9.45 14.09
CA SER A 53 8.53 8.65 13.14
C SER A 53 9.43 8.39 11.92
N LEU A 54 9.12 7.48 10.99
CA LEU A 54 9.62 7.68 9.62
C LEU A 54 9.15 9.09 9.28
N PRO A 55 9.91 9.94 8.58
CA PRO A 55 9.30 11.11 7.97
C PRO A 55 8.35 10.66 6.85
N HIS A 56 7.36 9.80 7.12
CA HIS A 56 6.11 9.77 6.38
C HIS A 56 4.96 10.23 7.26
N CYS A 57 4.12 11.09 6.71
CA CYS A 57 2.86 11.51 7.32
C CYS A 57 1.70 11.18 6.38
N VAL A 58 0.58 10.77 6.97
CA VAL A 58 -0.66 10.54 6.22
C VAL A 58 -1.60 11.70 6.53
N HIS A 59 -1.97 12.44 5.49
CA HIS A 59 -2.93 13.53 5.53
C HIS A 59 -4.22 13.08 4.86
N LEU A 60 -5.31 13.11 5.62
CA LEU A 60 -6.63 12.76 5.10
C LEU A 60 -7.30 14.02 4.55
N VAL A 61 -7.59 13.99 3.25
CA VAL A 61 -8.20 15.09 2.51
C VAL A 61 -9.24 14.52 1.54
N ASN A 62 -10.35 15.21 1.35
CA ASN A 62 -11.39 14.75 0.41
C ASN A 62 -11.10 15.18 -1.02
N HIS A 63 -10.34 16.26 -1.18
CA HIS A 63 -10.00 16.84 -2.47
C HIS A 63 -8.59 17.44 -2.45
N PRO A 64 -7.78 17.35 -3.54
CA PRO A 64 -6.44 17.94 -3.58
C PRO A 64 -6.37 19.43 -3.19
N GLY A 65 -7.44 20.19 -3.44
CA GLY A 65 -7.55 21.60 -3.08
C GLY A 65 -7.49 21.90 -1.56
N GLU A 66 -7.65 20.89 -0.70
CA GLU A 66 -7.50 21.00 0.76
C GLU A 66 -6.02 20.94 1.21
N ILE A 67 -5.10 20.58 0.31
CA ILE A 67 -3.68 20.46 0.62
C ILE A 67 -3.05 21.86 0.77
N HIS A 68 -2.28 22.05 1.85
CA HIS A 68 -1.61 23.31 2.13
C HIS A 68 -0.44 23.62 1.18
N ASP A 69 0.31 22.59 0.76
CA ASP A 69 1.40 22.74 -0.20
C ASP A 69 0.85 23.18 -1.57
N MET A 70 1.38 24.30 -2.08
CA MET A 70 0.85 25.01 -3.24
C MET A 70 1.05 24.26 -4.57
N ASP A 71 2.03 23.37 -4.65
CA ASP A 71 2.27 22.56 -5.83
C ASP A 71 1.52 21.22 -5.74
N ALA A 72 1.53 20.58 -4.57
CA ALA A 72 0.76 19.37 -4.30
C ALA A 72 -0.75 19.57 -4.53
N ARG A 73 -1.32 20.72 -4.12
CA ARG A 73 -2.75 21.02 -4.30
C ARG A 73 -3.20 21.16 -5.75
N LYS A 74 -2.27 21.25 -6.71
CA LYS A 74 -2.55 21.28 -8.15
C LYS A 74 -2.76 19.88 -8.73
N ALA A 75 -2.53 18.83 -7.94
CA ALA A 75 -2.79 17.45 -8.34
C ALA A 75 -4.23 17.28 -8.82
N THR A 76 -4.41 16.47 -9.85
CA THR A 76 -5.73 16.21 -10.46
C THR A 76 -6.53 15.14 -9.72
N SER A 77 -5.89 14.33 -8.88
CA SER A 77 -6.52 13.25 -8.14
C SER A 77 -5.76 12.89 -6.86
N LEU A 78 -6.43 12.12 -6.01
CA LEU A 78 -5.85 11.38 -4.89
C LEU A 78 -5.82 9.88 -5.26
N PRO A 79 -4.95 9.07 -4.62
CA PRO A 79 -3.91 9.45 -3.67
C PRO A 79 -2.76 10.21 -4.34
N LEU A 80 -2.03 10.99 -3.53
CA LEU A 80 -0.85 11.75 -3.92
C LEU A 80 0.24 11.50 -2.88
N ILE A 81 1.49 11.29 -3.30
CA ILE A 81 2.64 11.47 -2.41
C ILE A 81 3.41 12.73 -2.77
N THR A 82 3.94 13.38 -1.74
CA THR A 82 5.01 14.37 -1.87
C THR A 82 6.26 13.80 -1.22
N ASP A 83 7.36 13.71 -1.94
CA ASP A 83 8.63 13.20 -1.43
C ASP A 83 9.72 14.26 -1.58
N VAL A 84 10.21 14.76 -0.45
CA VAL A 84 11.29 15.75 -0.38
C VAL A 84 12.62 15.02 -0.31
N THR A 85 13.34 15.00 -1.43
CA THR A 85 14.65 14.35 -1.57
C THR A 85 15.76 15.40 -1.64
N GLY A 86 17.02 14.97 -1.50
CA GLY A 86 18.18 15.87 -1.73
C GLY A 86 18.29 16.40 -3.17
N MET A 87 17.55 15.83 -4.12
CA MET A 87 17.46 16.30 -5.50
C MET A 87 16.27 17.23 -5.74
N GLY A 88 15.46 17.51 -4.72
CA GLY A 88 14.23 18.30 -4.80
C GLY A 88 12.98 17.51 -4.42
N THR A 89 11.83 18.18 -4.54
CA THR A 89 10.52 17.65 -4.20
C THR A 89 9.87 16.97 -5.40
N LYS A 90 9.32 15.77 -5.20
CA LYS A 90 8.52 15.06 -6.19
C LYS A 90 7.08 14.96 -5.73
N HIS A 91 6.14 15.28 -6.62
CA HIS A 91 4.71 15.06 -6.41
C HIS A 91 4.24 13.97 -7.38
N ILE A 92 3.69 12.88 -6.85
CA ILE A 92 3.34 11.69 -7.65
C ILE A 92 1.92 11.27 -7.30
N ILE A 93 1.05 11.25 -8.30
CA ILE A 93 -0.34 10.79 -8.21
C ILE A 93 -0.47 9.38 -8.80
N GLN A 94 -1.64 8.75 -8.60
CA GLN A 94 -2.00 7.40 -9.05
C GLN A 94 -1.28 6.27 -8.29
N HIS A 95 -2.06 5.28 -7.84
CA HIS A 95 -1.55 4.15 -7.06
C HIS A 95 -0.35 3.45 -7.71
N GLU A 96 -0.44 3.12 -9.00
CA GLU A 96 0.63 2.42 -9.71
C GLU A 96 1.94 3.22 -9.81
N ALA A 97 1.84 4.53 -10.08
CA ALA A 97 3.02 5.38 -10.21
C ALA A 97 3.68 5.63 -8.84
N ILE A 98 2.87 5.83 -7.81
CA ILE A 98 3.32 6.00 -6.42
C ILE A 98 4.06 4.76 -5.94
N THR A 99 3.43 3.59 -6.05
CA THR A 99 3.99 2.33 -5.54
C THR A 99 5.23 1.91 -6.31
N ARG A 100 5.25 2.08 -7.63
CA ARG A 100 6.45 1.89 -8.47
C ARG A 100 7.59 2.81 -8.04
N TYR A 101 7.31 4.09 -7.79
CA TYR A 101 8.30 5.04 -7.30
C TYR A 101 8.86 4.61 -5.94
N LEU A 102 7.99 4.29 -4.99
CA LEU A 102 8.38 3.91 -3.63
C LEU A 102 9.25 2.65 -3.64
N LEU A 103 8.87 1.61 -4.38
CA LEU A 103 9.64 0.36 -4.45
C LEU A 103 10.99 0.57 -5.16
N SER A 104 11.01 1.25 -6.30
CA SER A 104 12.27 1.49 -7.03
C SER A 104 13.24 2.40 -6.29
N THR A 105 12.74 3.31 -5.45
CA THR A 105 13.56 4.28 -4.71
C THR A 105 14.00 3.73 -3.35
N TYR A 106 13.12 3.01 -2.65
CA TYR A 106 13.30 2.66 -1.24
C TYR A 106 13.39 1.16 -0.94
N ASP A 107 12.96 0.27 -1.85
CA ASP A 107 13.08 -1.18 -1.69
C ASP A 107 14.29 -1.76 -2.45
N THR A 108 15.46 -1.15 -2.28
CA THR A 108 16.67 -1.50 -3.05
C THR A 108 17.19 -2.92 -2.77
N SER A 109 16.80 -3.53 -1.65
CA SER A 109 17.10 -4.92 -1.32
C SER A 109 16.01 -5.92 -1.77
N HIS A 110 14.98 -5.46 -2.49
CA HIS A 110 13.86 -6.30 -2.93
C HIS A 110 13.23 -7.10 -1.79
N LYS A 111 12.92 -6.46 -0.66
CA LYS A 111 12.20 -7.09 0.46
C LYS A 111 10.72 -7.26 0.13
N PHE A 112 10.12 -6.29 -0.58
CA PHE A 112 8.68 -6.25 -0.90
C PHE A 112 8.39 -6.27 -2.41
N SER A 113 9.43 -6.08 -3.22
CA SER A 113 9.44 -6.17 -4.67
C SER A 113 10.34 -7.31 -5.15
N TYR A 114 10.39 -7.51 -6.47
CA TYR A 114 11.33 -8.38 -7.14
C TYR A 114 12.10 -7.58 -8.21
N PRO A 115 13.28 -8.06 -8.66
CA PRO A 115 13.97 -7.50 -9.81
C PRO A 115 13.05 -7.44 -11.03
N GLN A 116 13.26 -6.45 -11.91
CA GLN A 116 12.34 -6.18 -13.03
C GLN A 116 12.26 -7.34 -14.03
N ASP A 117 13.31 -8.14 -14.16
CA ASP A 117 13.42 -9.31 -15.02
C ASP A 117 12.95 -10.61 -14.36
N ALA A 118 12.56 -10.58 -13.08
CA ALA A 118 12.03 -11.73 -12.38
C ALA A 118 10.57 -12.01 -12.78
N LYS A 119 10.22 -13.29 -12.91
CA LYS A 119 8.85 -13.73 -13.24
C LYS A 119 7.82 -13.21 -12.22
N GLU A 120 8.20 -13.12 -10.95
CA GLU A 120 7.36 -12.61 -9.87
C GLU A 120 6.97 -11.14 -10.08
N CYS A 121 7.80 -10.34 -10.77
CA CYS A 121 7.44 -8.97 -11.12
C CYS A 121 6.23 -8.93 -12.07
N ASP A 122 6.21 -9.81 -13.07
CA ASP A 122 5.09 -9.96 -14.00
C ASP A 122 3.83 -10.50 -13.31
N GLU A 123 3.99 -11.44 -12.36
CA GLU A 123 2.89 -11.96 -11.55
C GLU A 123 2.26 -10.85 -10.68
N ILE A 124 3.07 -9.99 -10.05
CA ILE A 124 2.57 -8.82 -9.30
C ILE A 124 1.79 -7.89 -10.22
N ASN A 125 2.34 -7.55 -11.40
CA ASN A 125 1.66 -6.66 -12.35
C ASN A 125 0.35 -7.26 -12.87
N THR A 126 0.31 -8.59 -13.03
CA THR A 126 -0.92 -9.32 -13.39
C THR A 126 -1.98 -9.17 -12.30
N TRP A 127 -1.61 -9.31 -11.02
CA TRP A 127 -2.52 -9.07 -9.90
C TRP A 127 -3.05 -7.64 -9.84
N LEU A 128 -2.18 -6.64 -10.01
CA LEU A 128 -2.60 -5.23 -10.02
C LEU A 128 -3.54 -4.93 -11.18
N SER A 129 -3.25 -5.48 -12.37
CA SER A 129 -4.10 -5.35 -13.55
C SER A 129 -5.46 -6.02 -13.34
N PHE A 130 -5.48 -7.21 -12.75
CA PHE A 130 -6.71 -7.93 -12.40
C PHE A 130 -7.54 -7.14 -11.39
N LEU A 131 -6.92 -6.61 -10.34
CA LEU A 131 -7.59 -5.80 -9.33
C LEU A 131 -8.22 -4.55 -9.95
N SER A 132 -7.46 -3.82 -10.76
CA SER A 132 -7.94 -2.62 -11.48
C SER A 132 -9.14 -2.95 -12.37
N GLN A 133 -9.04 -4.01 -13.19
CA GLN A 133 -10.13 -4.46 -14.06
C GLN A 133 -11.34 -5.01 -13.27
N THR A 134 -11.14 -5.53 -12.07
CA THR A 134 -12.23 -6.12 -11.28
C THR A 134 -12.98 -5.06 -10.48
N ILE A 135 -12.27 -4.10 -9.89
CA ILE A 135 -12.84 -3.09 -8.99
C ILE A 135 -13.24 -1.82 -9.75
N HIS A 136 -12.43 -1.43 -10.74
CA HIS A 136 -12.57 -0.21 -11.55
C HIS A 136 -12.54 -0.50 -13.07
N PRO A 137 -13.42 -1.36 -13.63
CA PRO A 137 -13.54 -1.51 -15.08
C PRO A 137 -13.57 -0.19 -15.86
N PRO A 138 -12.94 -0.12 -17.05
CA PRO A 138 -13.05 1.06 -17.92
C PRO A 138 -14.50 1.40 -18.29
N GLU A 139 -15.31 0.37 -18.52
CA GLU A 139 -16.75 0.47 -18.77
C GLU A 139 -17.48 -0.08 -17.56
N MET A 140 -17.87 0.80 -16.64
CA MET A 140 -18.61 0.42 -15.45
C MET A 140 -20.11 0.47 -15.70
N PRO A 141 -20.84 -0.67 -15.69
CA PRO A 141 -22.29 -0.62 -15.64
C PRO A 141 -22.70 0.05 -14.33
N GLU A 142 -23.46 1.15 -14.42
CA GLU A 142 -23.82 2.03 -13.30
C GLU A 142 -24.38 1.27 -12.09
N ASP A 143 -25.07 0.15 -12.34
CA ASP A 143 -25.77 -0.64 -11.32
C ASP A 143 -24.98 -1.82 -10.75
N THR A 144 -23.70 -2.02 -11.10
CA THR A 144 -22.95 -3.17 -10.56
C THR A 144 -22.64 -2.95 -9.08
N PRO A 145 -23.17 -3.77 -8.15
CA PRO A 145 -22.89 -3.58 -6.72
C PRO A 145 -21.43 -3.90 -6.41
N PHE A 146 -20.80 -3.14 -5.51
CA PHE A 146 -19.43 -3.41 -5.08
C PHE A 146 -19.27 -4.83 -4.52
N ALA A 147 -20.26 -5.34 -3.78
CA ALA A 147 -20.26 -6.71 -3.26
C ALA A 147 -20.07 -7.78 -4.35
N ARG A 148 -20.59 -7.55 -5.57
CA ARG A 148 -20.37 -8.47 -6.70
C ARG A 148 -18.93 -8.46 -7.17
N ARG A 149 -18.30 -7.28 -7.24
CA ARG A 149 -16.88 -7.14 -7.61
C ARG A 149 -15.97 -7.75 -6.55
N ALA A 150 -16.25 -7.51 -5.27
CA ALA A 150 -15.55 -8.12 -4.15
C ALA A 150 -15.67 -9.65 -4.16
N LEU A 151 -16.86 -10.19 -4.47
CA LEU A 151 -17.05 -11.63 -4.61
C LEU A 151 -16.21 -12.23 -5.75
N THR A 152 -16.13 -11.56 -6.91
CA THR A 152 -15.25 -11.99 -8.01
C THR A 152 -13.78 -12.01 -7.58
N LEU A 153 -13.34 -10.97 -6.86
CA LEU A 153 -11.99 -10.91 -6.29
C LEU A 153 -11.74 -12.08 -5.34
N TYR A 154 -12.63 -12.36 -4.39
CA TYR A 154 -12.43 -13.41 -3.38
C TYR A 154 -12.44 -14.82 -3.98
N LEU A 155 -13.30 -15.09 -4.97
CA LEU A 155 -13.29 -16.36 -5.69
C LEU A 155 -11.96 -16.59 -6.42
N HIS A 156 -11.40 -15.54 -7.04
CA HIS A 156 -10.11 -15.63 -7.71
C HIS A 156 -8.95 -15.82 -6.72
N LEU A 157 -8.96 -15.10 -5.59
CA LEU A 157 -7.97 -15.26 -4.52
C LEU A 157 -8.01 -16.67 -3.93
N GLU A 158 -9.20 -17.17 -3.61
CA GLU A 158 -9.39 -18.50 -3.05
C GLU A 158 -8.85 -19.57 -4.00
N GLN A 159 -9.22 -19.51 -5.29
CA GLN A 159 -8.69 -20.44 -6.28
C GLN A 159 -7.17 -20.37 -6.40
N HIS A 160 -6.60 -19.16 -6.43
CA HIS A 160 -5.14 -18.99 -6.56
C HIS A 160 -4.39 -19.55 -5.35
N LEU A 161 -4.82 -19.19 -4.13
CA LEU A 161 -4.18 -19.64 -2.89
C LEU A 161 -4.33 -21.16 -2.69
N GLN A 162 -5.40 -21.77 -3.19
CA GLN A 162 -5.54 -23.24 -3.21
C GLN A 162 -4.55 -23.90 -4.19
N GLN A 163 -4.31 -23.29 -5.36
CA GLN A 163 -3.45 -23.86 -6.41
C GLN A 163 -1.96 -23.62 -6.15
N GLN A 164 -1.62 -22.52 -5.49
CA GLN A 164 -0.25 -22.18 -5.13
C GLN A 164 -0.07 -22.32 -3.62
N PRO A 165 0.67 -23.33 -3.12
CA PRO A 165 0.92 -23.53 -1.70
C PRO A 165 1.97 -22.51 -1.19
N SER A 166 1.68 -21.23 -1.37
CA SER A 166 2.44 -20.11 -0.84
C SER A 166 1.62 -19.41 0.24
N PRO A 167 2.26 -18.90 1.31
CA PRO A 167 1.60 -18.04 2.27
C PRO A 167 1.14 -16.68 1.71
N TYR A 168 1.53 -16.29 0.50
CA TYR A 168 1.24 -14.97 -0.08
C TYR A 168 0.86 -15.07 -1.56
N LEU A 169 0.38 -13.97 -2.13
CA LEU A 169 -0.12 -13.96 -3.52
C LEU A 169 0.97 -14.20 -4.57
N VAL A 170 2.20 -13.73 -4.32
CA VAL A 170 3.33 -13.90 -5.25
C VAL A 170 4.60 -14.31 -4.51
N GLY A 171 5.21 -15.41 -4.94
CA GLY A 171 6.46 -15.91 -4.35
C GLY A 171 6.27 -16.30 -2.89
N LYS A 172 7.33 -16.22 -2.05
CA LYS A 172 7.32 -16.69 -0.64
C LYS A 172 7.25 -15.58 0.41
N LYS A 173 7.10 -14.33 -0.02
CA LYS A 173 7.06 -13.14 0.84
C LYS A 173 5.84 -12.30 0.46
N TYR A 174 5.33 -11.51 1.37
CA TYR A 174 4.29 -10.55 1.01
C TYR A 174 4.87 -9.45 0.13
N THR A 175 4.08 -9.00 -0.83
CA THR A 175 4.49 -8.06 -1.88
C THR A 175 3.46 -6.95 -2.04
N LEU A 176 3.70 -6.06 -3.01
CA LEU A 176 2.71 -5.07 -3.42
C LEU A 176 1.36 -5.70 -3.82
N ALA A 177 1.33 -6.91 -4.37
CA ALA A 177 0.08 -7.59 -4.69
C ALA A 177 -0.78 -7.81 -3.43
N ASP A 178 -0.15 -8.28 -2.35
CA ASP A 178 -0.81 -8.47 -1.06
C ASP A 178 -1.30 -7.12 -0.49
N PHE A 179 -0.45 -6.10 -0.50
CA PHE A 179 -0.80 -4.77 0.01
C PHE A 179 -1.92 -4.07 -0.77
N ALA A 180 -1.99 -4.28 -2.08
CA ALA A 180 -3.04 -3.70 -2.92
C ALA A 180 -4.39 -4.36 -2.69
N ILE A 181 -4.41 -5.67 -2.46
CA ILE A 181 -5.63 -6.46 -2.38
C ILE A 181 -6.18 -6.53 -0.94
N PHE A 182 -5.31 -6.54 0.06
CA PHE A 182 -5.68 -6.69 1.47
C PHE A 182 -6.80 -5.73 1.94
N PRO A 183 -6.81 -4.42 1.61
CA PRO A 183 -7.87 -3.51 2.05
C PRO A 183 -9.26 -3.93 1.58
N TYR A 184 -9.36 -4.55 0.40
CA TYR A 184 -10.61 -5.07 -0.14
C TYR A 184 -11.10 -6.30 0.63
N ALA A 185 -10.21 -7.17 1.10
CA ALA A 185 -10.56 -8.29 1.96
C ALA A 185 -11.00 -7.81 3.35
N ALA A 186 -10.28 -6.86 3.95
CA ALA A 186 -10.63 -6.27 5.24
C ALA A 186 -12.03 -5.61 5.23
N ALA A 187 -12.47 -5.09 4.08
CA ALA A 187 -13.78 -4.48 3.91
C ALA A 187 -14.94 -5.49 3.73
N ALA A 188 -14.70 -6.81 3.75
CA ALA A 188 -15.73 -7.82 3.43
C ALA A 188 -17.04 -7.64 4.21
N SER A 189 -16.95 -7.45 5.53
CA SER A 189 -18.12 -7.30 6.40
C SER A 189 -18.94 -6.04 6.08
N SER A 190 -18.27 -4.96 5.67
CA SER A 190 -18.92 -3.68 5.30
C SER A 190 -19.79 -3.79 4.05
N VAL A 191 -19.57 -4.84 3.25
CA VAL A 191 -20.29 -5.11 2.00
C VAL A 191 -21.14 -6.37 2.07
N GLY A 192 -21.39 -6.87 3.28
CA GLY A 192 -22.25 -8.03 3.52
C GLY A 192 -21.63 -9.36 3.10
N LEU A 193 -20.30 -9.42 2.96
CA LEU A 193 -19.56 -10.64 2.68
C LEU A 193 -18.91 -11.17 3.96
N ASP A 194 -18.78 -12.49 4.01
CA ASP A 194 -18.15 -13.21 5.11
C ASP A 194 -16.92 -13.94 4.56
N LEU A 195 -15.74 -13.58 5.08
CA LEU A 195 -14.48 -14.20 4.67
C LEU A 195 -14.40 -15.66 5.08
N GLU A 196 -15.11 -16.10 6.13
CA GLU A 196 -15.07 -17.50 6.61
C GLU A 196 -15.53 -18.51 5.54
N ARG A 197 -16.22 -18.03 4.49
CA ARG A 197 -16.62 -18.82 3.32
C ARG A 197 -15.47 -19.12 2.35
N PHE A 198 -14.31 -18.49 2.56
CA PHE A 198 -13.09 -18.56 1.75
C PHE A 198 -11.92 -18.92 2.68
N PRO A 199 -11.68 -20.22 2.96
CA PRO A 199 -10.72 -20.64 3.99
C PRO A 199 -9.28 -20.25 3.67
N GLU A 200 -8.85 -20.31 2.41
CA GLU A 200 -7.49 -19.89 2.04
C GLU A 200 -7.34 -18.37 2.12
N VAL A 201 -8.35 -17.62 1.67
CA VAL A 201 -8.36 -16.15 1.81
C VAL A 201 -8.37 -15.74 3.29
N THR A 202 -9.14 -16.41 4.14
CA THR A 202 -9.17 -16.16 5.60
C THR A 202 -7.80 -16.41 6.22
N THR A 203 -7.14 -17.50 5.83
CA THR A 203 -5.80 -17.84 6.33
C THR A 203 -4.75 -16.82 5.89
N TRP A 204 -4.80 -16.39 4.62
CA TRP A 204 -3.97 -15.31 4.09
C TRP A 204 -4.22 -13.97 4.79
N TYR A 205 -5.50 -13.62 4.98
CA TYR A 205 -5.90 -12.42 5.70
C TYR A 205 -5.33 -12.39 7.11
N ASN A 206 -5.58 -13.43 7.91
CA ASN A 206 -5.12 -13.51 9.31
C ASN A 206 -3.60 -13.34 9.42
N ARG A 207 -2.83 -13.94 8.51
CA ARG A 207 -1.37 -13.80 8.47
C ARG A 207 -0.91 -12.34 8.24
N LEU A 208 -1.62 -11.61 7.38
CA LEU A 208 -1.32 -10.20 7.12
C LEU A 208 -1.76 -9.29 8.26
N VAL A 209 -2.92 -9.56 8.87
CA VAL A 209 -3.42 -8.81 10.05
C VAL A 209 -2.45 -8.87 11.22
N GLU A 210 -1.74 -9.99 11.40
CA GLU A 210 -0.72 -10.14 12.45
C GLU A 210 0.48 -9.18 12.28
N GLN A 211 0.68 -8.61 11.09
CA GLN A 211 1.74 -7.63 10.85
C GLN A 211 1.33 -6.26 11.38
N ASN A 212 2.13 -5.70 12.28
CA ASN A 212 1.90 -4.39 12.88
C ASN A 212 1.85 -3.26 11.83
N GLU A 213 2.64 -3.38 10.77
CA GLU A 213 2.72 -2.42 9.65
C GLU A 213 1.41 -2.39 8.84
N VAL A 214 0.75 -3.54 8.68
CA VAL A 214 -0.60 -3.64 8.09
C VAL A 214 -1.60 -2.87 8.94
N GLN A 215 -1.61 -3.13 10.25
CA GLN A 215 -2.54 -2.47 11.17
C GLN A 215 -2.36 -0.95 11.19
N LYS A 216 -1.12 -0.48 11.20
CA LYS A 216 -0.79 0.95 11.15
C LYS A 216 -1.24 1.59 9.85
N GLY A 217 -0.94 0.97 8.70
CA GLY A 217 -1.31 1.50 7.39
C GLY A 217 -2.82 1.64 7.21
N MET A 218 -3.58 0.62 7.59
CA MET A 218 -5.05 0.64 7.56
C MET A 218 -5.62 1.72 8.50
N LYS A 219 -5.11 1.79 9.73
CA LYS A 219 -5.54 2.79 10.72
C LYS A 219 -5.24 4.21 10.26
N ALA A 220 -4.11 4.44 9.58
CA ALA A 220 -3.70 5.75 9.08
C ALA A 220 -4.71 6.36 8.10
N VAL A 221 -5.53 5.53 7.44
CA VAL A 221 -6.62 5.96 6.56
C VAL A 221 -8.01 5.65 7.11
N HIS A 222 -8.13 5.38 8.42
CA HIS A 222 -9.40 5.07 9.09
C HIS A 222 -10.11 3.79 8.61
N LEU A 223 -9.41 2.85 7.98
CA LEU A 223 -9.96 1.51 7.73
C LEU A 223 -9.82 0.63 8.96
N LYS A 224 -10.86 -0.17 9.21
CA LYS A 224 -10.90 -1.17 10.29
C LYS A 224 -10.53 -2.53 9.74
N ILE A 225 -10.09 -3.41 10.64
CA ILE A 225 -9.59 -4.76 10.39
C ILE A 225 -10.23 -5.70 11.40
#